data_AF-A0A8X6VGN0-F1
#
_entry.id   AF-A0A8X6VGN0-F1
#
_cell.length_a   1.000
_cell.length_b   1.000
_cell.length_c   1.000
_cell.angle_alpha   90.00
_cell.angle_beta   90.00
_cell.angle_gamma   90.00
#
_symmetry.space_group_name_H-M   'P 1'
#
loop_
_entity.id
_entity.type
_entity.pdbx_description
1 polymer ?
#
loop_
_entity_poly.entity_id
_entity_poly.type
_entity_poly.pdbx_seq_one_letter_code
_entity_poly.pdbx_strand_id
1 'polypeptide(L)'
;MLERFLKIKLATLNALIDIKEEQMMASVELETVTTIVAGLKPVKIGLEKLCSGNGALLTAEGVFSLVIEELNKQISEFSKNMKSSLI
;
A
#
# COMPACT_ATOMS: atom_id res chain seq x y z
N MET A 1 -3.37 -7.34 -6.31
CA MET A 1 -4.74 -7.11 -6.81
C MET A 1 -5.15 -5.65 -6.65
N LEU A 2 -5.13 -5.08 -5.44
CA LEU A 2 -5.53 -3.68 -5.18
C LEU A 2 -4.73 -2.63 -5.98
N GLU A 3 -3.41 -2.80 -6.12
CA GLU A 3 -2.60 -1.92 -7.00
C GLU A 3 -3.09 -1.92 -8.46
N ARG A 4 -3.53 -3.09 -8.97
CA ARG A 4 -4.07 -3.22 -10.32
C ARG A 4 -5.45 -2.57 -10.41
N PHE A 5 -6.28 -2.73 -9.38
CA PHE A 5 -7.56 -2.04 -9.28
C PHE A 5 -7.40 -0.52 -9.33
N LEU A 6 -6.47 0.05 -8.53
CA LEU A 6 -6.18 1.49 -8.55
C LEU A 6 -5.77 1.98 -9.94
N LYS A 7 -4.87 1.24 -10.61
CA LYS A 7 -4.43 1.59 -11.98
C LYS A 7 -5.59 1.61 -12.97
N ILE A 8 -6.43 0.57 -12.96
CA ILE A 8 -7.59 0.49 -13.87
C ILE A 8 -8.59 1.60 -13.56
N LYS A 9 -8.94 1.79 -12.29
CA LYS A 9 -9.89 2.83 -11.85
C LYS A 9 -9.40 4.23 -12.24
N LEU A 10 -8.11 4.53 -12.05
CA LEU A 10 -7.52 5.81 -12.44
C LEU A 10 -7.53 6.02 -13.97
N ALA A 11 -7.21 4.97 -14.73
CA ALA A 11 -7.29 5.03 -16.19
C ALA A 11 -8.74 5.28 -16.67
N THR A 12 -9.74 4.64 -16.04
CA THR A 12 -11.15 4.90 -16.31
C THR A 12 -11.54 6.34 -15.99
N LEU A 13 -11.09 6.88 -14.85
CA LEU A 13 -11.35 8.28 -14.48
C LEU A 13 -10.78 9.26 -15.51
N ASN A 14 -9.53 9.04 -15.95
CA ASN A 14 -8.91 9.88 -16.97
C ASN A 14 -9.69 9.81 -18.30
N ALA A 15 -10.12 8.62 -18.72
CA ALA A 15 -10.92 8.47 -19.93
C ALA A 15 -12.29 9.17 -19.84
N LEU A 16 -12.93 9.19 -18.67
CA LEU A 16 -14.18 9.93 -18.44
C LEU A 16 -13.96 11.45 -18.52
N ILE A 17 -12.86 11.94 -17.95
CA ILE A 17 -12.45 13.34 -18.07
C ILE A 17 -12.24 13.72 -19.55
N ASP A 18 -11.56 12.87 -20.33
CA ASP A 18 -11.28 13.13 -21.75
C ASP A 18 -12.56 13.28 -22.59
N ILE A 19 -13.60 12.51 -22.28
CA ILE A 19 -14.91 12.60 -22.97
C ILE A 19 -15.87 13.63 -22.34
N LYS A 20 -15.41 14.38 -21.33
CA LYS A 20 -16.19 15.38 -20.58
C LYS A 20 -17.43 14.82 -19.87
N GLU A 21 -17.40 13.54 -19.53
CA GLU A 21 -18.42 12.92 -18.68
C GLU A 21 -18.03 13.08 -17.22
N GLU A 22 -18.68 14.01 -16.54
CA GLU A 22 -18.45 14.28 -15.12
C GLU A 22 -19.23 13.27 -14.27
N GLN A 23 -18.75 12.03 -14.23
CA GLN A 23 -19.29 11.07 -13.28
C GLN A 23 -18.65 11.28 -11.90
N MET A 24 -19.47 11.63 -10.90
CA MET A 24 -19.06 11.76 -9.50
C MET A 24 -18.75 10.36 -8.92
N MET A 25 -17.58 9.85 -9.24
CA MET A 25 -17.06 8.62 -8.66
C MET A 25 -16.57 8.91 -7.25
N ALA A 26 -16.96 8.06 -6.29
CA ALA A 26 -16.65 8.26 -4.87
C ALA A 26 -15.13 8.33 -4.63
N SER A 27 -14.60 9.54 -4.55
CA SER A 27 -13.19 9.85 -4.24
C SER A 27 -12.73 9.17 -2.96
N VAL A 28 -13.64 9.02 -2.00
CA VAL A 28 -13.43 8.36 -0.71
C VAL A 28 -13.05 6.89 -0.87
N GLU A 29 -13.67 6.16 -1.80
CA GLU A 29 -13.34 4.75 -2.03
C GLU A 29 -11.93 4.61 -2.62
N LEU A 30 -11.58 5.49 -3.56
CA LEU A 30 -10.25 5.51 -4.17
C LEU A 30 -9.16 5.87 -3.15
N GLU A 31 -9.42 6.88 -2.32
CA GLU A 31 -8.52 7.30 -1.24
C GLU A 31 -8.33 6.18 -0.20
N THR A 32 -9.41 5.49 0.17
CA THR A 32 -9.37 4.35 1.09
C THR A 32 -8.50 3.23 0.54
N VAL A 33 -8.71 2.82 -0.72
CA VAL A 33 -7.91 1.75 -1.34
C VAL A 33 -6.45 2.19 -1.52
N THR A 34 -6.20 3.46 -1.87
CA THR A 34 -4.84 4.02 -1.96
C THR A 34 -4.11 3.94 -0.63
N THR A 35 -4.80 4.30 0.45
CA THR A 35 -4.29 4.22 1.82
C THR A 35 -3.95 2.79 2.22
N ILE A 36 -4.82 1.82 1.93
CA ILE A 36 -4.58 0.40 2.19
C ILE A 36 -3.35 -0.10 1.43
N VAL A 37 -3.25 0.23 0.14
CA VAL A 37 -2.11 -0.16 -0.70
C VAL A 37 -0.80 0.42 -0.16
N ALA A 38 -0.79 1.69 0.25
CA ALA A 38 0.37 2.34 0.83
C ALA A 38 0.85 1.63 2.11
N GLY A 39 -0.07 1.28 3.02
CA GLY A 39 0.27 0.56 4.25
C GLY A 39 0.71 -0.89 4.03
N LEU A 40 0.16 -1.58 3.03
CA LEU A 40 0.55 -2.97 2.73
C LEU A 40 1.88 -3.09 1.99
N LYS A 41 2.29 -2.05 1.25
CA LYS A 41 3.52 -2.06 0.46
C LYS A 41 4.79 -2.42 1.26
N PRO A 42 5.10 -1.78 2.41
CA PRO A 42 6.29 -2.15 3.18
C PRO A 42 6.21 -3.58 3.71
N VAL A 43 5.03 -4.05 4.12
CA VAL A 43 4.82 -5.41 4.62
C VAL A 43 5.09 -6.46 3.55
N LYS A 44 4.59 -6.23 2.33
CA LYS A 44 4.86 -7.08 1.17
C LYS A 44 6.37 -7.18 0.90
N ILE A 45 7.08 -6.05 0.87
CA ILE A 45 8.53 -6.02 0.64
C ILE A 45 9.29 -6.74 1.75
N GLY A 46 8.89 -6.55 3.01
CA GLY A 46 9.47 -7.27 4.14
C GLY A 46 9.30 -8.78 3.99
N LEU A 47 8.09 -9.23 3.67
CA LEU A 47 7.81 -10.65 3.46
C LEU A 47 8.59 -11.23 2.26
N GLU A 48 8.66 -10.52 1.14
CA GLU A 48 9.46 -10.92 -0.02
C GLU A 48 10.94 -11.10 0.36
N LYS A 49 11.50 -10.20 1.17
CA LYS A 49 12.88 -10.34 1.67
C LYS A 49 13.04 -11.58 2.55
N LEU A 50 12.14 -11.82 3.51
CA LEU A 50 12.16 -12.98 4.38
C LEU A 50 12.04 -14.31 3.62
N CYS A 51 11.18 -14.34 2.60
CA CYS A 51 10.90 -15.54 1.83
C CYS A 51 11.87 -15.74 0.65
N SER A 52 12.70 -14.75 0.30
CA SER A 52 13.57 -14.82 -0.88
C SER A 52 14.67 -15.88 -0.80
N GLY A 53 14.88 -16.52 0.36
CA GLY A 53 15.79 -17.67 0.53
C GLY A 53 17.28 -17.35 0.34
N ASN A 54 17.61 -16.22 -0.28
CA ASN A 54 18.94 -15.63 -0.25
C ASN A 54 19.23 -15.29 1.21
N GLY A 55 20.34 -15.80 1.74
CA GLY A 55 20.81 -15.57 3.10
C GLY A 55 21.08 -14.09 3.38
N ALA A 56 20.04 -13.28 3.37
CA ALA A 56 20.09 -11.92 3.81
C ALA A 56 20.50 -11.98 5.27
N LEU A 57 21.64 -11.34 5.57
CA LEU A 57 22.13 -11.06 6.92
C LEU A 57 21.10 -10.35 7.82
N LEU A 58 19.95 -9.97 7.27
CA LEU A 58 18.84 -9.40 8.00
C LEU A 58 18.09 -10.52 8.70
N THR A 59 18.18 -10.52 10.03
CA THR A 59 17.30 -11.31 10.88
C THR A 59 15.84 -10.94 10.60
N ALA A 60 14.91 -11.84 10.95
CA ALA A 60 13.49 -11.54 10.87
C ALA A 60 13.15 -10.23 11.59
N GLU A 61 13.74 -10.03 12.76
CA GLU A 61 13.66 -8.80 13.54
C GLU A 61 14.10 -7.56 12.75
N GLY A 62 15.27 -7.58 12.11
CA GLY A 62 15.75 -6.45 11.32
C GLY A 62 14.84 -6.10 10.15
N VAL A 63 14.22 -7.11 9.51
CA VAL A 63 13.23 -6.87 8.46
C VAL A 63 11.97 -6.21 9.04
N PHE A 64 11.46 -6.68 10.17
CA PHE A 64 10.29 -6.07 10.82
C PHE A 64 10.59 -4.65 11.29
N SER A 65 11.78 -4.35 11.81
CA SER A 65 12.18 -2.98 12.16
C SER A 65 12.12 -2.04 10.95
N LEU A 66 12.62 -2.48 9.79
CA LEU A 66 12.54 -1.69 8.55
C LEU A 66 11.09 -1.50 8.07
N VAL A 67 10.24 -2.51 8.19
CA VAL A 67 8.81 -2.42 7.86
C VAL A 67 8.12 -1.39 8.77
N ILE A 68 8.39 -1.44 10.08
CA ILE A 68 7.85 -0.50 11.07
C ILE A 68 8.33 0.93 10.81
N GLU A 69 9.61 1.11 10.48
CA GLU A 69 10.16 2.42 10.13
C GLU A 69 9.45 3.02 8.90
N GLU A 70 9.21 2.21 7.86
CA GLU A 70 8.52 2.67 6.67
C GLU A 70 7.04 2.96 6.93
N LEU A 71 6.39 2.18 7.80
CA LEU A 71 5.02 2.46 8.26
C LEU A 71 4.94 3.74 9.10
N ASN A 72 5.98 4.08 9.88
CA ASN A 72 6.04 5.32 10.68
C ASN A 72 6.11 6.59 9.82
N LYS A 73 6.57 6.48 8.58
CA LYS A 73 6.54 7.60 7.61
C LYS A 73 5.12 7.89 7.09
N GLN A 74 4.18 6.97 7.32
CA GLN A 74 2.81 7.09 6.86
C GLN A 74 1.90 7.60 7.99
N ILE A 75 1.06 8.59 7.68
CA ILE A 75 0.17 9.24 8.66
C ILE A 75 -1.19 8.51 8.77
N SER A 76 -1.47 7.60 7.83
CA SER A 76 -2.77 6.97 7.71
C SER A 76 -3.12 6.06 8.89
N GLU A 77 -4.40 6.02 9.25
CA GLU A 77 -4.89 5.17 10.34
C GLU A 77 -4.65 3.68 10.05
N PHE A 78 -4.77 3.28 8.78
CA PHE A 78 -4.46 1.93 8.35
C PHE A 78 -3.00 1.56 8.63
N SER A 79 -2.06 2.45 8.33
CA SER A 79 -0.63 2.22 8.55
C SER A 79 -0.30 2.14 10.05
N LYS A 80 -0.96 2.93 10.89
CA LYS A 80 -0.85 2.83 12.35
C LYS A 80 -1.35 1.49 12.87
N ASN A 81 -2.52 1.05 12.42
CA ASN A 81 -3.09 -0.25 12.80
C ASN A 81 -2.21 -1.41 12.34
N MET A 82 -1.64 -1.31 11.14
CA MET A 82 -0.72 -2.30 10.62
C MET A 82 0.53 -2.41 11.47
N LYS A 83 1.10 -1.27 11.87
CA LYS A 83 2.26 -1.22 12.78
C LYS A 83 1.94 -1.88 14.12
N SER A 84 0.82 -1.54 14.74
CA SER A 84 0.41 -2.13 16.03
C SER A 84 0.19 -3.64 15.96
N SER A 85 -0.06 -4.19 14.76
CA SER A 85 -0.24 -5.63 14.55
C SER A 85 1.08 -6.37 14.29
N LEU A 86 2.19 -5.65 14.10
CA LEU A 86 3.53 -6.20 13.86
C LEU A 86 4.43 -6.15 15.10
N ILE A 87 3.96 -5.53 16.18
CA ILE A 87 4.59 -5.44 17.50
C ILE A 87 3.94 -6.50 18.39
#